data_AF-A0A2A3ZME7-F1
#
_entry.id   AF-A0A2A3ZME7-F1
#
_cell.length_a   1.000
_cell.length_b   1.000
_cell.length_c   1.000
_cell.angle_alpha   90.00
_cell.angle_beta   90.00
_cell.angle_gamma   90.00
#
_symmetry.space_group_name_H-M   'P 1'
#
loop_
_entity.id
_entity.type
_entity.pdbx_description
1 polymer ?
#
loop_
_entity_poly.entity_id
_entity_poly.type
_entity_poly.pdbx_seq_one_letter_code
_entity_poly.pdbx_strand_id
1 'polypeptide(L)'
;MKQAAVDFLESALTVDANDAAIPSRERVPPELASDTAFDDLAPLLGDNAISTEVVYPQLGGLTRTKASIIALVDTQRFENQQIVRTTRVLDLRLTRSDGKWTVTAVKSTGGNLKGSGPTQPTDSSEPSSELVAQVLEDDNIALTDTSIQDLLEGDIDARVLEVVRGFARDHQLSVAVLRTGHPRDVFGTDRQSNHTRGKAVDIWEIDGKPVSYYAQQSADDNPARALMEAALADGSDEVGGPWAFATRDGATFSNIVHQDHIHIGYEN
;
A
#
# COMPACT_ATOMS: atom_id res chain seq x y z
N MET A 1 -4.90 14.00 7.70
CA MET A 1 -3.72 13.10 7.72
C MET A 1 -3.39 12.62 6.31
N LYS A 2 -4.30 11.94 5.59
CA LYS A 2 -4.11 11.57 4.17
C LYS A 2 -3.69 12.77 3.32
N GLN A 3 -4.45 13.87 3.39
CA GLN A 3 -4.11 15.10 2.66
C GLN A 3 -2.70 15.63 3.01
N ALA A 4 -2.31 15.67 4.29
CA ALA A 4 -0.98 16.13 4.68
C ALA A 4 0.16 15.26 4.11
N ALA A 5 -0.08 13.94 3.98
CA ALA A 5 0.87 13.04 3.33
C ALA A 5 0.93 13.27 1.81
N VAL A 6 -0.23 13.47 1.16
CA VAL A 6 -0.32 13.82 -0.27
C VAL A 6 0.39 15.14 -0.55
N ASP A 7 0.02 16.21 0.17
CA ASP A 7 0.60 17.53 0.03
C ASP A 7 2.13 17.50 0.20
N PHE A 8 2.63 16.74 1.19
CA PHE A 8 4.07 16.57 1.40
C PHE A 8 4.73 15.87 0.20
N LEU A 9 4.22 14.73 -0.25
CA LEU A 9 4.83 13.95 -1.33
C LEU A 9 4.82 14.71 -2.65
N GLU A 10 3.68 15.26 -3.04
CA GLU A 10 3.55 16.00 -4.31
C GLU A 10 4.39 17.27 -4.27
N SER A 11 4.40 18.01 -3.15
CA SER A 11 5.22 19.21 -3.01
C SER A 11 6.71 18.90 -2.94
N ALA A 12 7.13 17.74 -2.42
CA ALA A 12 8.54 17.38 -2.31
C ALA A 12 9.09 16.76 -3.60
N LEU A 13 8.30 15.94 -4.29
CA LEU A 13 8.74 15.10 -5.41
C LEU A 13 8.39 15.65 -6.79
N THR A 14 7.43 16.57 -6.91
CA THR A 14 7.15 17.24 -8.19
C THR A 14 8.08 18.42 -8.38
N VAL A 15 8.76 18.49 -9.52
CA VAL A 15 9.65 19.61 -9.87
C VAL A 15 9.13 20.24 -11.15
N ASP A 16 8.67 21.50 -11.07
CA ASP A 16 8.38 22.29 -12.27
C ASP A 16 9.70 22.64 -12.97
N ALA A 17 9.71 22.67 -14.30
CA ALA A 17 10.88 23.04 -15.09
C ALA A 17 11.44 24.43 -14.71
N ASN A 18 10.58 25.33 -14.21
CA ASN A 18 11.00 26.66 -13.75
C ASN A 18 11.57 26.65 -12.32
N ASP A 19 11.25 25.63 -11.52
CA ASP A 19 11.61 25.50 -10.10
C ASP A 19 12.67 24.42 -9.85
N ALA A 20 13.27 23.87 -10.91
CA ALA A 20 14.29 22.81 -10.83
C ALA A 20 15.52 23.19 -9.99
N ALA A 21 15.78 24.48 -9.82
CA ALA A 21 16.86 24.99 -8.98
C ALA A 21 16.48 25.11 -7.48
N ILE A 22 15.19 25.00 -7.13
CA ILE A 22 14.69 25.17 -5.76
C ILE A 22 14.75 23.83 -5.03
N PRO A 23 15.51 23.73 -3.92
CA PRO A 23 15.57 22.51 -3.11
C PRO A 23 14.18 22.05 -2.67
N SER A 24 13.94 20.73 -2.63
CA SER A 24 12.64 20.17 -2.23
C SER A 24 12.15 20.68 -0.87
N ARG A 25 13.06 20.90 0.08
CA ARG A 25 12.75 21.46 1.40
C ARG A 25 12.18 22.87 1.37
N GLU A 26 12.59 23.69 0.38
CA GLU A 26 12.11 25.06 0.24
C GLU A 26 10.74 25.14 -0.45
N ARG A 27 10.36 24.07 -1.18
CA ARG A 27 9.06 23.96 -1.86
C ARG A 27 7.92 23.48 -0.96
N VAL A 28 8.25 22.85 0.17
CA VAL A 28 7.28 22.28 1.11
C VAL A 28 7.09 23.22 2.30
N PRO A 29 5.84 23.59 2.64
CA PRO A 29 5.56 24.32 3.88
C PRO A 29 6.15 23.62 5.12
N PRO A 30 6.88 24.33 5.99
CA PRO A 30 7.65 23.72 7.09
C PRO A 30 6.77 23.00 8.13
N GLU A 31 5.47 23.29 8.19
CA GLU A 31 4.51 22.60 9.05
C GLU A 31 4.09 21.21 8.55
N LEU A 32 4.32 20.90 7.27
CA LEU A 32 3.88 19.63 6.68
C LEU A 32 4.83 18.48 6.97
N ALA A 33 6.13 18.75 7.13
CA ALA A 33 7.13 17.71 7.31
C ALA A 33 8.31 18.12 8.21
N SER A 34 8.87 17.14 8.93
CA SER A 34 10.13 17.30 9.66
C SER A 34 11.34 17.12 8.74
N ASP A 35 12.52 17.58 9.19
CA ASP A 35 13.79 17.34 8.49
C ASP A 35 14.06 15.84 8.26
N THR A 36 13.74 15.01 9.24
CA THR A 36 13.88 13.55 9.14
C THR A 36 13.04 12.96 8.01
N ALA A 37 11.82 13.47 7.78
CA ALA A 37 11.01 13.00 6.66
C ALA A 37 11.67 13.30 5.31
N PHE A 38 12.38 14.43 5.17
CA PHE A 38 13.15 14.73 3.96
C PHE A 38 14.40 13.86 3.82
N ASP A 39 15.12 13.63 4.92
CA ASP A 39 16.29 12.74 4.93
C ASP A 39 15.91 11.31 4.50
N ASP A 40 14.78 10.82 5.02
CA ASP A 40 14.24 9.51 4.67
C ASP A 40 13.76 9.45 3.20
N LEU A 41 13.24 10.55 2.66
CA LEU A 41 12.78 10.64 1.27
C LEU A 41 13.92 10.84 0.26
N ALA A 42 15.13 11.17 0.71
CA ALA A 42 16.29 11.44 -0.14
C ALA A 42 16.54 10.43 -1.29
N PRO A 43 16.32 9.11 -1.13
CA PRO A 43 16.47 8.17 -2.25
C PRO A 43 15.54 8.41 -3.44
N LEU A 44 14.45 9.14 -3.23
CA LEU A 44 13.49 9.51 -4.27
C LEU A 44 13.67 10.96 -4.76
N LEU A 45 14.45 11.77 -4.04
CA LEU A 45 14.78 13.14 -4.41
C LEU A 45 15.89 13.13 -5.47
N GLY A 46 15.69 13.85 -6.57
CA GLY A 46 16.70 14.02 -7.62
C GLY A 46 16.22 14.97 -8.72
N ASP A 47 17.16 15.48 -9.53
CA ASP A 47 16.94 16.58 -10.47
C ASP A 47 16.16 16.18 -11.75
N ASN A 48 15.74 14.91 -11.87
CA ASN A 48 15.19 14.33 -13.10
C ASN A 48 13.72 13.85 -12.97
N ALA A 49 13.04 14.06 -11.84
CA ALA A 49 11.62 13.74 -11.69
C ALA A 49 10.76 14.91 -12.15
N ILE A 50 10.00 14.73 -13.24
CA ILE A 50 9.23 15.82 -13.87
C ILE A 50 7.82 15.92 -13.29
N SER A 51 7.28 14.83 -12.71
CA SER A 51 5.98 14.86 -12.04
C SER A 51 5.81 13.69 -11.08
N THR A 52 5.16 13.96 -9.94
CA THR A 52 4.70 12.95 -8.99
C THR A 52 3.21 13.15 -8.71
N GLU A 53 2.47 12.05 -8.68
CA GLU A 53 1.04 12.00 -8.33
C GLU A 53 0.81 10.93 -7.26
N VAL A 54 0.07 11.26 -6.20
CA VAL A 54 -0.37 10.24 -5.25
C VAL A 54 -1.69 9.64 -5.73
N VAL A 55 -1.62 8.44 -6.31
CA VAL A 55 -2.77 7.71 -6.86
C VAL A 55 -3.75 7.31 -5.76
N TYR A 56 -3.22 6.76 -4.67
CA TYR A 56 -4.05 6.26 -3.57
C TYR A 56 -3.32 6.38 -2.22
N PRO A 57 -3.82 7.20 -1.28
CA PRO A 57 -3.32 7.25 0.09
C PRO A 57 -4.16 6.37 1.01
N GLN A 58 -3.67 5.18 1.36
CA GLN A 58 -4.27 4.26 2.32
C GLN A 58 -3.90 4.64 3.76
N LEU A 59 -4.81 4.43 4.72
CA LEU A 59 -4.43 4.48 6.14
C LEU A 59 -3.79 3.12 6.46
N GLY A 60 -2.54 3.09 6.94
CA GLY A 60 -1.87 1.87 7.41
C GLY A 60 -1.94 1.71 8.94
N GLY A 61 -2.52 2.69 9.64
CA GLY A 61 -2.68 2.65 11.08
C GLY A 61 -2.98 4.01 11.69
N LEU A 62 -3.69 4.02 12.82
CA LEU A 62 -4.11 5.25 13.47
C LEU A 62 -4.22 5.11 14.98
N THR A 63 -3.69 6.10 15.69
CA THR A 63 -3.96 6.37 17.10
C THR A 63 -4.43 7.83 17.25
N ARG A 64 -4.67 8.28 18.48
CA ARG A 64 -5.03 9.68 18.75
C ARG A 64 -4.01 10.68 18.23
N THR A 65 -2.72 10.33 18.25
CA THR A 65 -1.61 11.27 17.96
C THR A 65 -0.61 10.77 16.93
N LYS A 66 -0.76 9.55 16.40
CA LYS A 66 0.12 8.97 15.37
C LYS A 66 -0.69 8.33 14.26
N ALA A 67 -0.20 8.39 13.03
CA ALA A 67 -0.78 7.71 11.88
C ALA A 67 0.31 7.12 10.98
N SER A 68 -0.06 6.07 10.25
CA SER A 68 0.68 5.58 9.07
C SER A 68 -0.14 5.82 7.83
N ILE A 69 0.48 6.33 6.78
CA ILE A 69 -0.14 6.44 5.46
C ILE A 69 0.69 5.61 4.49
N ILE A 70 0.07 4.63 3.86
CA ILE A 70 0.67 3.85 2.79
C ILE A 70 0.21 4.54 1.50
N ALA A 71 1.14 5.09 0.73
CA ALA A 71 0.82 5.89 -0.44
C ALA A 71 1.33 5.20 -1.71
N LEU A 72 0.43 4.98 -2.67
CA LEU A 72 0.78 4.63 -4.05
C LEU A 72 1.13 5.91 -4.77
N VAL A 73 2.37 6.00 -5.24
CA VAL A 73 2.96 7.20 -5.80
C VAL A 73 3.46 6.92 -7.20
N ASP A 74 2.80 7.54 -8.17
CA ASP A 74 3.24 7.55 -9.55
C ASP A 74 4.32 8.60 -9.72
N THR A 75 5.44 8.19 -10.28
CA THR A 75 6.59 9.05 -10.54
C THR A 75 6.94 8.97 -12.01
N GLN A 76 7.15 10.13 -12.64
CA GLN A 76 7.68 10.22 -13.99
C GLN A 76 9.08 10.84 -13.93
N ARG A 77 10.06 10.09 -14.43
CA ARG A 77 11.45 10.52 -14.47
C ARG A 77 11.99 10.53 -15.88
N PHE A 78 12.85 11.49 -16.18
CA PHE A 78 13.60 11.49 -17.43
C PHE A 78 14.91 10.75 -17.22
N GLU A 79 15.03 9.56 -17.80
CA GLU A 79 16.20 8.70 -17.70
C GLU A 79 16.63 8.27 -19.10
N ASN A 80 17.93 8.37 -19.42
CA ASN A 80 18.48 7.96 -20.72
C ASN A 80 17.69 8.47 -21.95
N GLN A 81 17.27 9.74 -21.91
CA GLN A 81 16.46 10.39 -22.95
C GLN A 81 15.02 9.86 -23.11
N GLN A 82 14.50 9.14 -22.12
CA GLN A 82 13.15 8.58 -22.12
C GLN A 82 12.41 8.94 -20.83
N ILE A 83 11.08 9.01 -20.91
CA ILE A 83 10.24 9.12 -19.72
C ILE A 83 10.01 7.71 -19.19
N VAL A 84 10.47 7.46 -17.97
CA VAL A 84 10.19 6.24 -17.21
C VAL A 84 9.11 6.56 -16.20
N ARG A 85 8.02 5.77 -16.20
CA ARG A 85 6.96 5.84 -15.20
C ARG A 85 7.12 4.67 -14.24
N THR A 86 7.03 4.95 -12.95
CA THR A 86 7.06 3.94 -11.88
C THR A 86 6.04 4.29 -10.81
N THR A 87 5.29 3.29 -10.35
CA THR A 87 4.36 3.35 -9.23
C THR A 87 4.99 2.68 -8.01
N ARG A 88 5.29 3.47 -6.97
CA ARG A 88 5.92 2.99 -5.73
C ARG A 88 4.97 3.05 -4.55
N VAL A 89 5.16 2.14 -3.58
CA VAL A 89 4.39 2.14 -2.32
C VAL A 89 5.25 2.67 -1.18
N LEU A 90 4.89 3.85 -0.66
CA LEU A 90 5.62 4.55 0.40
C LEU A 90 4.92 4.41 1.76
N ASP A 91 5.69 4.26 2.84
CA ASP A 91 5.17 4.27 4.23
C ASP A 91 5.52 5.58 4.94
N LEU A 92 4.54 6.45 5.14
CA LEU A 92 4.69 7.74 5.80
C LEU A 92 4.20 7.67 7.25
N ARG A 93 4.99 8.19 8.18
CA ARG A 93 4.61 8.28 9.60
C ARG A 93 4.30 9.72 9.96
N LEU A 94 3.11 9.93 10.52
CA LEU A 94 2.65 11.26 10.92
C LEU A 94 2.42 11.34 12.42
N THR A 95 2.66 12.53 12.97
CA THR A 95 2.27 12.87 14.34
C THR A 95 1.27 14.01 14.35
N ARG A 96 0.37 14.01 15.34
CA ARG A 96 -0.60 15.08 15.56
C ARG A 96 -0.22 15.93 16.77
N SER A 97 -0.02 17.23 16.56
CA SER A 97 0.09 18.25 17.61
C SER A 97 -0.84 19.40 17.29
N ASP A 98 -1.50 19.96 18.31
CA ASP A 98 -2.38 21.14 18.17
C ASP A 98 -3.40 21.02 17.04
N GLY A 99 -3.93 19.81 16.86
CA GLY A 99 -4.92 19.49 15.83
C GLY A 99 -4.35 19.23 14.43
N LYS A 100 -3.08 19.58 14.16
CA LYS A 100 -2.41 19.46 12.85
C LYS A 100 -1.63 18.17 12.73
N TRP A 101 -1.56 17.61 11.52
CA TRP A 101 -0.77 16.43 11.20
C TRP A 101 0.48 16.84 10.44
N THR A 102 1.63 16.32 10.86
CA THR A 102 2.93 16.56 10.23
C THR A 102 3.57 15.22 9.92
N VAL A 103 4.14 15.08 8.72
CA VAL A 103 4.96 13.93 8.33
C VAL A 103 6.29 13.98 9.07
N THR A 104 6.61 12.92 9.79
CA THR A 104 7.78 12.87 10.68
C THR A 104 8.85 11.89 10.24
N ALA A 105 8.50 10.92 9.40
CA ALA A 105 9.42 9.94 8.84
C ALA A 105 8.82 9.30 7.58
N VAL A 106 9.68 8.79 6.70
CA VAL A 106 9.32 7.92 5.58
C VAL A 106 10.02 6.57 5.81
N LYS A 107 9.26 5.55 6.22
CA LYS A 107 9.82 4.25 6.64
C LYS A 107 10.08 3.30 5.49
N SER A 108 9.48 3.55 4.33
CA SER A 108 9.72 2.81 3.10
C SER A 108 9.53 3.73 1.91
N THR A 109 10.37 3.56 0.90
CA THR A 109 10.30 4.22 -0.42
C THR A 109 9.93 3.26 -1.55
N GLY A 110 9.36 2.10 -1.19
CA GLY A 110 8.84 1.11 -2.14
C GLY A 110 9.89 0.20 -2.79
N GLY A 111 11.09 0.07 -2.20
CA GLY A 111 12.15 -0.82 -2.71
C GLY A 111 13.50 -0.68 -2.00
N ASN A 112 14.25 -1.79 -1.98
CA ASN A 112 15.46 -2.14 -1.21
C ASN A 112 15.77 -1.31 0.05
N LEU A 113 15.15 -1.84 1.11
CA LEU A 113 15.06 -1.39 2.48
C LEU A 113 16.41 -1.46 3.21
N LYS A 114 16.83 -0.34 3.81
CA LYS A 114 17.60 -0.41 5.06
C LYS A 114 16.69 -0.99 6.15
N GLY A 115 16.57 -2.33 6.23
CA GLY A 115 16.16 -3.00 7.47
C GLY A 115 15.08 -4.08 7.44
N SER A 116 14.50 -4.45 6.30
CA SER A 116 13.51 -5.54 6.25
C SER A 116 14.05 -6.73 5.46
N GLY A 117 15.25 -7.20 5.82
CA GLY A 117 15.88 -8.34 5.17
C GLY A 117 14.89 -9.50 4.97
N PRO A 118 15.12 -10.36 3.96
CA PRO A 118 14.17 -11.37 3.53
C PRO A 118 13.68 -12.15 4.75
N THR A 119 12.39 -12.02 5.04
CA THR A 119 11.70 -12.91 5.95
C THR A 119 11.32 -14.08 5.08
N GLN A 120 12.25 -15.03 4.96
CA GLN A 120 11.98 -16.28 4.25
C GLN A 120 10.63 -16.83 4.72
N PRO A 121 9.71 -17.19 3.81
CA PRO A 121 8.45 -17.81 4.19
C PRO A 121 8.75 -18.97 5.14
N THR A 122 8.29 -18.88 6.39
CA THR A 122 8.63 -19.87 7.42
C THR A 122 7.81 -21.16 7.30
N ASP A 123 6.99 -21.27 6.26
CA ASP A 123 6.12 -22.41 5.97
C ASP A 123 6.24 -22.85 4.50
N SER A 124 5.82 -24.08 4.23
CA SER A 124 5.86 -24.77 2.93
C SER A 124 4.93 -24.19 1.84
N SER A 125 4.51 -22.93 1.96
CA SER A 125 3.58 -22.23 1.07
C SER A 125 4.28 -21.26 0.11
N GLU A 126 5.54 -21.51 -0.23
CA GLU A 126 6.23 -20.76 -1.29
C GLU A 126 5.50 -20.94 -2.63
N PRO A 127 5.20 -19.86 -3.36
CA PRO A 127 4.53 -19.94 -4.65
C PRO A 127 5.44 -20.57 -5.69
N SER A 128 4.85 -21.35 -6.59
CA SER A 128 5.57 -21.80 -7.77
C SER A 128 5.92 -20.63 -8.69
N SER A 129 7.00 -20.73 -9.45
CA SER A 129 7.34 -19.73 -10.46
C SER A 129 6.22 -19.56 -11.50
N GLU A 130 5.46 -20.62 -11.76
CA GLU A 130 4.30 -20.58 -12.65
C GLU A 130 3.18 -19.72 -12.07
N LEU A 131 2.86 -19.84 -10.77
CA LEU A 131 1.85 -19.02 -10.09
C LEU A 131 2.25 -17.55 -10.06
N VAL A 132 3.53 -17.25 -9.83
CA VAL A 132 4.05 -15.87 -9.89
C VAL A 132 3.92 -15.29 -11.30
N ALA A 133 4.37 -16.01 -12.33
CA ALA A 133 4.24 -15.56 -13.73
C ALA A 133 2.78 -15.33 -14.10
N GLN A 134 1.91 -16.26 -13.68
CA GLN A 134 0.47 -16.17 -13.83
C GLN A 134 -0.15 -14.91 -13.22
N VAL A 135 0.34 -14.41 -12.08
CA VAL A 135 -0.14 -13.14 -11.50
C VAL A 135 0.44 -11.94 -12.25
N LEU A 136 1.72 -11.99 -12.62
CA LEU A 136 2.41 -10.90 -13.33
C LEU A 136 1.87 -10.66 -14.74
N GLU A 137 1.36 -11.70 -15.41
CA GLU A 137 0.86 -11.65 -16.79
C GLU A 137 -0.66 -11.42 -16.89
N ASP A 138 -1.38 -11.37 -15.77
CA ASP A 138 -2.84 -11.22 -15.76
C ASP A 138 -3.25 -9.74 -15.84
N ASP A 139 -3.79 -9.32 -16.99
CA ASP A 139 -4.24 -7.95 -17.24
C ASP A 139 -5.39 -7.51 -16.31
N ASN A 140 -6.06 -8.43 -15.61
CA ASN A 140 -7.06 -8.10 -14.59
C ASN A 140 -6.43 -7.77 -13.22
N ILE A 141 -5.11 -7.86 -13.05
CA ILE A 141 -4.42 -7.56 -11.80
C ILE A 141 -3.47 -6.38 -12.02
N ALA A 142 -3.87 -5.18 -11.60
CA ALA A 142 -2.99 -4.02 -11.58
C ALA A 142 -2.07 -4.08 -10.34
N LEU A 143 -0.77 -4.18 -10.60
CA LEU A 143 0.28 -4.19 -9.59
C LEU A 143 1.13 -2.92 -9.67
N THR A 144 1.62 -2.47 -8.52
CA THR A 144 2.67 -1.44 -8.45
C THR A 144 4.04 -2.05 -8.75
N ASP A 145 5.03 -1.25 -9.13
CA ASP A 145 6.42 -1.72 -9.28
C ASP A 145 6.96 -2.31 -7.96
N THR A 146 6.53 -1.76 -6.82
CA THR A 146 6.86 -2.31 -5.50
C THR A 146 6.27 -3.72 -5.31
N SER A 147 5.00 -3.92 -5.68
CA SER A 147 4.36 -5.23 -5.59
C SER A 147 4.99 -6.24 -6.55
N ILE A 148 5.35 -5.82 -7.77
CA ILE A 148 6.09 -6.66 -8.73
C ILE A 148 7.42 -7.09 -8.11
N GLN A 149 8.15 -6.18 -7.47
CA GLN A 149 9.40 -6.52 -6.79
C GLN A 149 9.19 -7.56 -5.68
N ASP A 150 8.18 -7.39 -4.81
CA ASP A 150 7.85 -8.37 -3.76
C ASP A 150 7.62 -9.78 -4.33
N LEU A 151 6.94 -9.89 -5.48
CA LEU A 151 6.70 -11.17 -6.16
C LEU A 151 7.98 -11.78 -6.72
N LEU A 152 8.82 -10.98 -7.37
CA LEU A 152 10.08 -11.44 -7.99
C LEU A 152 11.12 -11.85 -6.94
N GLU A 153 11.07 -11.29 -5.74
CA GLU A 153 11.93 -11.66 -4.62
C GLU A 153 11.50 -12.96 -3.93
N GLY A 154 10.29 -13.47 -4.23
CA GLY A 154 9.76 -14.71 -3.65
C GLY A 154 9.26 -14.55 -2.21
N ASP A 155 8.94 -13.32 -1.80
CA ASP A 155 8.62 -12.97 -0.42
C ASP A 155 7.11 -13.08 -0.09
N ILE A 156 6.28 -13.63 -0.99
CA ILE A 156 4.80 -13.67 -0.86
C ILE A 156 4.29 -15.11 -0.81
N ASP A 157 3.36 -15.40 0.11
CA ASP A 157 2.72 -16.71 0.30
C ASP A 157 1.82 -17.08 -0.89
N ALA A 158 1.85 -18.35 -1.32
CA ALA A 158 1.07 -18.85 -2.45
C ALA A 158 -0.43 -18.59 -2.32
N ARG A 159 -1.00 -18.67 -1.11
CA ARG A 159 -2.44 -18.46 -0.88
C ARG A 159 -2.87 -17.04 -1.21
N VAL A 160 -2.01 -16.05 -0.95
CA VAL A 160 -2.25 -14.65 -1.33
C VAL A 160 -2.35 -14.53 -2.85
N LEU A 161 -1.50 -15.24 -3.60
CA LEU A 161 -1.54 -15.21 -5.06
C LEU A 161 -2.76 -15.97 -5.60
N GLU A 162 -3.10 -17.11 -5.00
CA GLU A 162 -4.26 -17.91 -5.37
C GLU A 162 -5.57 -17.15 -5.18
N VAL A 163 -5.75 -16.44 -4.07
CA VAL A 163 -6.99 -15.67 -3.82
C VAL A 163 -7.12 -14.49 -4.78
N VAL A 164 -6.03 -13.76 -5.04
CA VAL A 164 -6.03 -12.64 -6.01
C VAL A 164 -6.34 -13.18 -7.42
N ARG A 165 -5.71 -14.30 -7.82
CA ARG A 165 -6.03 -14.97 -9.09
C ARG A 165 -7.47 -15.45 -9.16
N GLY A 166 -8.03 -15.94 -8.06
CA GLY A 166 -9.41 -16.36 -7.96
C GLY A 166 -10.36 -15.21 -8.26
N PHE A 167 -10.13 -14.06 -7.63
CA PHE A 167 -10.91 -12.84 -7.84
C PHE A 167 -10.75 -12.26 -9.24
N ALA A 168 -9.52 -12.29 -9.79
CA ALA A 168 -9.19 -11.75 -11.10
C ALA A 168 -9.87 -12.48 -12.28
N ARG A 169 -10.50 -13.64 -12.03
CA ARG A 169 -11.29 -14.35 -13.05
C ARG A 169 -12.53 -13.57 -13.48
N ASP A 170 -13.13 -12.85 -12.54
CA ASP A 170 -14.41 -12.18 -12.75
C ASP A 170 -14.31 -10.65 -12.57
N HIS A 171 -13.21 -10.15 -12.00
CA HIS A 171 -13.02 -8.74 -11.66
C HIS A 171 -11.66 -8.21 -12.08
N GLN A 172 -11.58 -6.91 -12.37
CA GLN A 172 -10.32 -6.18 -12.42
C GLN A 172 -9.97 -5.66 -11.03
N LEU A 173 -8.74 -5.86 -10.58
CA LEU A 173 -8.28 -5.56 -9.23
C LEU A 173 -7.09 -4.61 -9.27
N SER A 174 -7.12 -3.58 -8.42
CA SER A 174 -5.91 -2.78 -8.14
C SER A 174 -5.38 -3.11 -6.75
N VAL A 175 -4.20 -3.72 -6.71
CA VAL A 175 -3.49 -4.07 -5.47
C VAL A 175 -2.77 -2.84 -4.94
N ALA A 176 -3.02 -2.50 -3.67
CA ALA A 176 -2.33 -1.41 -3.00
C ALA A 176 -0.96 -1.85 -2.50
N VAL A 177 -0.90 -2.93 -1.73
CA VAL A 177 0.32 -3.42 -1.10
C VAL A 177 0.25 -4.92 -0.83
N LEU A 178 1.39 -5.60 -1.04
CA LEU A 178 1.61 -6.98 -0.63
C LEU A 178 2.46 -7.02 0.64
N ARG A 179 3.71 -6.53 0.57
CA ARG A 179 4.62 -6.52 1.72
C ARG A 179 5.36 -5.20 1.87
N THR A 180 6.11 -4.79 0.85
CA THR A 180 6.97 -3.61 0.93
C THR A 180 6.13 -2.32 0.90
N GLY A 181 6.41 -1.41 1.82
CA GLY A 181 5.61 -0.18 1.99
C GLY A 181 4.51 -0.28 3.05
N HIS A 182 4.28 -1.47 3.63
CA HIS A 182 3.39 -1.62 4.79
C HIS A 182 4.16 -1.50 6.13
N PRO A 183 3.55 -0.97 7.21
CA PRO A 183 4.10 -1.05 8.55
C PRO A 183 4.50 -2.47 9.00
N ARG A 184 5.70 -2.60 9.59
CA ARG A 184 6.24 -3.89 10.05
C ARG A 184 5.32 -4.62 11.03
N ASP A 185 4.83 -3.89 12.02
CA ASP A 185 3.96 -4.40 13.08
C ASP A 185 2.57 -3.78 12.92
N VAL A 186 1.55 -4.50 13.40
CA VAL A 186 0.20 -3.97 13.50
C VAL A 186 0.25 -2.69 14.30
N PHE A 187 -0.25 -1.62 13.70
CA PHE A 187 0.14 -0.28 14.09
C PHE A 187 -0.18 0.03 15.56
N GLY A 188 0.84 0.45 16.31
CA GLY A 188 0.73 0.73 17.75
C GLY A 188 0.87 -0.50 18.66
N THR A 189 1.22 -1.67 18.11
CA THR A 189 1.49 -2.91 18.85
C THR A 189 2.88 -3.45 18.50
N ASP A 190 3.27 -4.56 19.14
CA ASP A 190 4.47 -5.36 18.86
C ASP A 190 4.15 -6.65 18.07
N ARG A 191 2.88 -6.85 17.68
CA ARG A 191 2.46 -7.98 16.85
C ARG A 191 2.87 -7.72 15.41
N GLN A 192 3.68 -8.60 14.84
CA GLN A 192 4.09 -8.51 13.44
C GLN A 192 2.86 -8.60 12.52
N SER A 193 2.83 -7.77 11.47
CA SER A 193 1.76 -7.79 10.47
C SER A 193 1.92 -8.95 9.48
N ASN A 194 0.81 -9.47 8.96
CA ASN A 194 0.83 -10.46 7.88
C ASN A 194 1.45 -9.92 6.58
N HIS A 195 1.33 -8.63 6.28
CA HIS A 195 2.05 -8.02 5.15
C HIS A 195 3.56 -8.20 5.27
N THR A 196 4.12 -7.97 6.46
CA THR A 196 5.57 -8.14 6.71
C THR A 196 6.05 -9.56 6.44
N ARG A 197 5.18 -10.56 6.68
CA ARG A 197 5.45 -11.98 6.46
C ARG A 197 5.10 -12.45 5.05
N GLY A 198 4.64 -11.55 4.17
CA GLY A 198 4.18 -11.92 2.82
C GLY A 198 2.85 -12.67 2.79
N LYS A 199 2.10 -12.68 3.90
CA LYS A 199 0.87 -13.45 4.06
C LYS A 199 -0.39 -12.59 3.95
N ALA A 200 -0.31 -11.39 3.37
CA ALA A 200 -1.47 -10.52 3.19
C ALA A 200 -1.42 -9.69 1.90
N VAL A 201 -2.60 -9.21 1.50
CA VAL A 201 -2.80 -8.28 0.39
C VAL A 201 -3.86 -7.25 0.75
N ASP A 202 -3.64 -6.01 0.33
CA ASP A 202 -4.66 -4.97 0.35
C ASP A 202 -5.09 -4.65 -1.09
N ILE A 203 -6.40 -4.69 -1.34
CA ILE A 203 -7.02 -4.35 -2.63
C ILE A 203 -7.84 -3.07 -2.44
N TRP A 204 -7.54 -2.03 -3.22
CA TRP A 204 -8.18 -0.72 -3.05
C TRP A 204 -9.18 -0.37 -4.15
N GLU A 205 -9.15 -1.07 -5.28
CA GLU A 205 -10.05 -0.86 -6.41
C GLU A 205 -10.54 -2.20 -6.98
N ILE A 206 -11.81 -2.23 -7.38
CA ILE A 206 -12.47 -3.35 -8.07
C ILE A 206 -13.22 -2.77 -9.26
N ASP A 207 -13.01 -3.30 -10.46
CA ASP A 207 -13.68 -2.89 -11.71
C ASP A 207 -13.65 -1.38 -11.98
N GLY A 208 -12.50 -0.73 -11.72
CA GLY A 208 -12.33 0.71 -11.91
C GLY A 208 -13.05 1.58 -10.87
N LYS A 209 -13.50 0.99 -9.75
CA LYS A 209 -14.16 1.70 -8.65
C LYS A 209 -13.44 1.44 -7.32
N PRO A 210 -13.10 2.50 -6.56
CA PRO A 210 -12.42 2.32 -5.29
C PRO A 210 -13.34 1.61 -4.29
N VAL A 211 -12.78 0.84 -3.37
CA VAL A 211 -13.56 0.15 -2.31
C VAL A 211 -14.37 1.15 -1.47
N SER A 212 -13.88 2.38 -1.28
CA SER A 212 -14.63 3.46 -0.62
C SER A 212 -15.90 3.89 -1.36
N TYR A 213 -16.00 3.67 -2.67
CA TYR A 213 -17.22 3.86 -3.43
C TYR A 213 -18.24 2.77 -3.10
N TYR A 214 -17.81 1.51 -3.03
CA TYR A 214 -18.67 0.39 -2.65
C TYR A 214 -19.12 0.46 -1.18
N ALA A 215 -18.27 0.98 -0.30
CA ALA A 215 -18.58 1.18 1.13
C ALA A 215 -19.80 2.11 1.37
N GLN A 216 -20.13 2.95 0.39
CA GLN A 216 -21.27 3.88 0.45
C GLN A 216 -22.58 3.24 -0.02
N GLN A 217 -22.55 1.98 -0.48
CA GLN A 217 -23.69 1.25 -1.02
C GLN A 217 -24.19 0.20 -0.02
N SER A 218 -25.32 -0.44 -0.34
CA SER A 218 -25.74 -1.62 0.41
C SER A 218 -24.65 -2.69 0.34
N ALA A 219 -24.55 -3.50 1.40
CA ALA A 219 -23.68 -4.68 1.40
C ALA A 219 -24.27 -5.82 0.53
N ASP A 220 -25.59 -5.81 0.33
CA ASP A 220 -26.27 -6.81 -0.50
C ASP A 220 -25.87 -6.64 -1.98
N ASP A 221 -25.53 -7.75 -2.64
CA ASP A 221 -25.06 -7.79 -4.03
C ASP A 221 -23.87 -6.86 -4.34
N ASN A 222 -23.04 -6.59 -3.33
CA ASN A 222 -21.90 -5.67 -3.44
C ASN A 222 -20.60 -6.43 -3.79
N PRO A 223 -19.89 -6.08 -4.88
CA PRO A 223 -18.66 -6.76 -5.28
C PRO A 223 -17.58 -6.78 -4.19
N ALA A 224 -17.38 -5.67 -3.49
CA ALA A 224 -16.39 -5.60 -2.41
C ALA A 224 -16.76 -6.53 -1.25
N ARG A 225 -18.05 -6.58 -0.89
CA ARG A 225 -18.56 -7.50 0.13
C ARG A 225 -18.40 -8.97 -0.29
N ALA A 226 -18.66 -9.27 -1.56
CA ALA A 226 -18.55 -10.61 -2.13
C ALA A 226 -17.10 -11.10 -2.14
N LEU A 227 -16.12 -10.24 -2.47
CA LEU A 227 -14.70 -10.60 -2.37
C LEU A 227 -14.29 -10.91 -0.92
N MET A 228 -14.77 -10.13 0.06
CA MET A 228 -14.53 -10.45 1.49
C MET A 228 -15.10 -11.81 1.89
N GLU A 229 -16.29 -12.17 1.41
CA GLU A 229 -16.89 -13.50 1.62
C GLU A 229 -16.11 -14.62 0.92
N ALA A 230 -15.67 -14.37 -0.31
CA ALA A 230 -14.91 -15.33 -1.10
C ALA A 230 -13.53 -15.60 -0.48
N ALA A 231 -12.87 -14.59 0.09
CA ALA A 231 -11.59 -14.78 0.80
C ALA A 231 -11.73 -15.73 2.00
N LEU A 232 -12.84 -15.62 2.76
CA LEU A 232 -13.13 -16.54 3.86
C LEU A 232 -13.40 -17.96 3.35
N ALA A 233 -14.13 -18.09 2.24
CA ALA A 233 -14.40 -19.39 1.62
C ALA A 233 -13.12 -20.05 1.10
N ASP A 234 -12.12 -19.25 0.72
CA ASP A 234 -10.77 -19.67 0.34
C ASP A 234 -9.85 -19.96 1.54
N GLY A 235 -10.32 -19.72 2.78
CA GLY A 235 -9.62 -20.07 4.01
C GLY A 235 -8.81 -18.94 4.64
N SER A 236 -8.97 -17.69 4.19
CA SER A 236 -8.44 -16.55 4.93
C SER A 236 -9.07 -16.46 6.32
N ASP A 237 -8.24 -16.18 7.33
CA ASP A 237 -8.62 -16.04 8.73
C ASP A 237 -8.46 -14.59 9.25
N GLU A 238 -8.07 -13.66 8.38
CA GLU A 238 -7.94 -12.23 8.66
C GLU A 238 -8.46 -11.39 7.48
N VAL A 239 -9.76 -11.04 7.50
CA VAL A 239 -10.42 -10.27 6.43
C VAL A 239 -10.90 -8.91 6.97
N GLY A 240 -10.21 -7.85 6.59
CA GLY A 240 -10.55 -6.47 6.92
C GLY A 240 -11.27 -5.76 5.78
N GLY A 241 -12.24 -4.92 6.09
CA GLY A 241 -12.87 -4.09 5.06
C GLY A 241 -13.99 -3.20 5.59
N PRO A 242 -14.82 -2.61 4.71
CA PRO A 242 -15.87 -1.69 5.12
C PRO A 242 -16.92 -2.34 6.04
N TRP A 243 -17.12 -3.66 5.93
CA TRP A 243 -18.11 -4.40 6.73
C TRP A 243 -17.45 -5.43 7.65
N ALA A 244 -17.98 -5.54 8.86
CA ALA A 244 -17.70 -6.66 9.75
C ALA A 244 -18.96 -7.52 9.87
N PHE A 245 -18.83 -8.83 9.80
CA PHE A 245 -19.95 -9.76 9.84
C PHE A 245 -19.59 -11.00 10.67
N ALA A 246 -20.61 -11.72 11.13
CA ALA A 246 -20.37 -12.85 12.02
C ALA A 246 -19.71 -14.01 11.28
N THR A 247 -18.53 -14.42 11.75
CA THR A 247 -17.87 -15.67 11.37
C THR A 247 -17.64 -16.50 12.62
N ARG A 248 -17.42 -17.81 12.45
CA ARG A 248 -17.23 -18.74 13.58
C ARG A 248 -16.08 -18.31 14.49
N ASP A 249 -14.98 -17.87 13.89
CA ASP A 249 -13.72 -17.61 14.58
C ASP A 249 -13.36 -16.11 14.64
N GLY A 250 -14.28 -15.23 14.21
CA GLY A 250 -14.08 -13.77 14.26
C GLY A 250 -13.11 -13.23 13.21
N ALA A 251 -12.92 -13.97 12.11
CA ALA A 251 -12.00 -13.67 11.01
C ALA A 251 -12.28 -12.35 10.26
N THR A 252 -13.38 -11.63 10.55
CA THR A 252 -13.70 -10.39 9.81
C THR A 252 -13.74 -9.18 10.73
N PHE A 253 -13.23 -8.05 10.24
CA PHE A 253 -13.25 -6.80 11.00
C PHE A 253 -13.44 -5.57 10.10
N SER A 254 -13.98 -4.52 10.71
CA SER A 254 -14.13 -3.19 10.12
C SER A 254 -13.75 -2.17 11.16
N ASN A 255 -12.85 -1.26 10.79
CA ASN A 255 -12.40 -0.16 11.63
C ASN A 255 -11.99 1.01 10.73
N ILE A 256 -11.63 2.14 11.35
CA ILE A 256 -11.29 3.38 10.63
C ILE A 256 -10.17 3.23 9.57
N VAL A 257 -9.31 2.22 9.72
CA VAL A 257 -8.22 1.94 8.78
C VAL A 257 -8.74 1.28 7.51
N HIS A 258 -9.71 0.38 7.61
CA HIS A 258 -10.14 -0.52 6.53
C HIS A 258 -11.44 -0.08 5.85
N GLN A 259 -11.75 1.22 5.84
CA GLN A 259 -13.01 1.71 5.25
C GLN A 259 -12.94 1.85 3.72
N ASP A 260 -11.75 1.76 3.13
CA ASP A 260 -11.50 2.10 1.73
C ASP A 260 -10.59 1.12 0.99
N HIS A 261 -10.36 -0.05 1.56
CA HIS A 261 -9.68 -1.18 0.95
C HIS A 261 -10.18 -2.47 1.58
N ILE A 262 -9.94 -3.59 0.92
CA ILE A 262 -10.12 -4.94 1.46
C ILE A 262 -8.74 -5.47 1.83
N HIS A 263 -8.58 -5.83 3.10
CA HIS A 263 -7.42 -6.53 3.62
C HIS A 263 -7.72 -8.02 3.70
N ILE A 264 -6.79 -8.86 3.22
CA ILE A 264 -6.90 -10.31 3.28
C ILE A 264 -5.56 -10.85 3.77
N GLY A 265 -5.59 -11.57 4.89
CA GLY A 265 -4.44 -12.17 5.53
C GLY A 265 -4.65 -13.66 5.82
N TYR A 266 -3.54 -14.38 5.95
CA TYR A 266 -3.49 -15.78 6.32
C TYR A 266 -2.53 -15.95 7.50
N GLU A 267 -3.04 -16.15 8.71
CA GLU A 267 -2.20 -16.40 9.88
C GLU A 267 -1.73 -17.87 9.90
N ASN A 268 -2.66 -18.81 9.67
CA ASN A 268 -2.45 -20.25 9.72
C ASN A 268 -2.37 -20.83 8.30
#